data_AF-A0A7S2R2Y9-F1
#
_entry.id   AF-A0A7S2R2Y9-F1
#
_cell.length_a   1.000
_cell.length_b   1.000
_cell.length_c   1.000
_cell.angle_alpha   90.00
_cell.angle_beta   90.00
_cell.angle_gamma   90.00
#
_symmetry.space_group_name_H-M   'P 1'
#
loop_
_entity.id
_entity.type
_entity.pdbx_description
1 polymer ?
#
loop_
_entity_poly.entity_id
_entity_poly.type
_entity_poly.pdbx_seq_one_letter_code
_entity_poly.pdbx_strand_id
1 'polypeptide(L)'
;ACQNIGEIQSVLNTISKYIQHPSTFLFDREKAKKEKEALLNKKREEGKRKAYEGRMMRKAKREGRKDLEYYLRQGAEVPTEEFVKELGKLTKEQQLNEWKAKHGQHCMAFHLDTNRCQRDRACAFLHVDAKNINTFEETDEVAG
;
A
#
# COMPACT_ATOMS: atom_id res chain seq x y z
N ALA A 1 0.76 1.26 -19.59
CA ALA A 1 0.59 2.19 -20.72
C ALA A 1 1.97 2.50 -21.27
N CYS A 2 2.13 2.63 -22.60
CA CYS A 2 3.42 3.05 -23.17
C CYS A 2 3.69 4.50 -22.76
N GLN A 3 4.90 4.81 -22.33
CA GLN A 3 5.27 6.13 -21.79
C GLN A 3 5.94 7.05 -22.83
N ASN A 4 6.37 6.51 -23.97
CA ASN A 4 7.00 7.28 -25.05
C ASN A 4 6.80 6.63 -26.43
N ILE A 5 7.12 7.39 -27.49
CA ILE A 5 6.98 6.96 -28.89
C ILE A 5 7.88 5.75 -29.21
N GLY A 6 9.06 5.65 -28.59
CA GLY A 6 9.97 4.52 -28.80
C GLY A 6 9.38 3.19 -28.34
N GLU A 7 8.70 3.17 -27.19
CA GLU A 7 7.98 2.01 -26.69
C GLU A 7 6.85 1.57 -27.63
N ILE A 8 6.11 2.53 -28.18
CA ILE A 8 5.06 2.26 -29.17
C ILE A 8 5.67 1.62 -30.41
N GLN A 9 6.77 2.15 -30.93
CA GLN A 9 7.47 1.61 -32.09
C GLN A 9 7.96 0.17 -31.85
N SER A 10 8.47 -0.11 -30.65
CA SER A 10 8.91 -1.47 -30.24
C SER A 10 7.74 -2.47 -30.25
N VAL A 11 6.58 -2.08 -29.73
CA VAL A 11 5.37 -2.91 -29.74
C VAL A 11 4.89 -3.15 -31.17
N LEU A 12 4.83 -2.11 -32.02
CA LEU A 12 4.43 -2.23 -33.43
C LEU A 12 5.37 -3.14 -34.23
N ASN A 13 6.68 -3.04 -33.99
CA ASN A 13 7.68 -3.92 -34.59
C ASN A 13 7.49 -5.38 -34.15
N THR A 14 7.16 -5.60 -32.87
CA THR A 14 6.87 -6.93 -32.33
C THR A 14 5.61 -7.52 -32.95
N ILE A 15 4.53 -6.73 -33.07
CA ILE A 15 3.28 -7.14 -33.73
C ILE A 15 3.56 -7.51 -35.20
N SER A 16 4.30 -6.66 -35.92
CA SER A 16 4.65 -6.90 -37.32
C SER A 16 5.44 -8.20 -37.50
N LYS A 17 6.39 -8.49 -36.60
CA LYS A 17 7.13 -9.77 -36.58
C LYS A 17 6.21 -10.97 -36.40
N TYR A 18 5.24 -10.90 -35.49
CA TYR A 18 4.30 -12.01 -35.27
C TYR A 18 3.30 -12.18 -36.42
N ILE A 19 2.89 -11.10 -37.10
CA ILE A 19 2.06 -11.19 -38.30
C ILE A 19 2.83 -11.89 -39.43
N GLN A 20 4.09 -11.52 -39.64
CA GLN A 20 4.93 -12.10 -40.69
C GLN A 20 5.34 -13.55 -40.38
N HIS A 21 5.57 -13.88 -39.11
CA HIS A 21 5.99 -15.22 -38.68
C HIS A 21 5.22 -15.70 -37.44
N PRO A 22 3.96 -16.15 -37.60
CA PRO A 22 3.10 -16.55 -36.48
C PRO A 22 3.68 -17.69 -35.63
N SER A 23 4.45 -18.60 -36.24
CA SER A 23 5.09 -19.72 -35.56
C SER A 23 6.19 -19.33 -34.56
N THR A 24 6.67 -18.09 -34.58
CA THR A 24 7.68 -17.59 -33.64
C THR A 24 7.09 -17.25 -32.27
N PHE A 25 5.77 -17.13 -32.17
CA PHE A 25 5.11 -16.90 -30.89
C PHE A 25 5.03 -18.20 -30.10
N LEU A 26 5.77 -18.27 -29.00
CA LEU A 26 5.66 -19.35 -28.02
C LEU A 26 5.04 -18.80 -26.76
N PHE A 27 3.85 -19.28 -26.42
CA PHE A 27 3.19 -18.91 -25.18
C PHE A 27 3.95 -19.49 -23.99
N ASP A 28 4.59 -18.61 -23.22
CA ASP A 28 5.26 -18.98 -21.99
C ASP A 28 4.22 -19.21 -20.88
N ARG A 29 3.84 -20.47 -20.70
CA ARG A 29 2.88 -20.91 -19.67
C ARG A 29 3.36 -20.59 -18.26
N GLU A 30 4.67 -20.64 -18.02
CA GLU A 30 5.26 -20.38 -16.70
C GLU A 30 5.21 -18.90 -16.37
N LYS A 31 5.53 -18.02 -17.32
CA LYS A 31 5.39 -16.58 -17.16
C LYS A 31 3.94 -16.19 -16.88
N ALA A 32 2.99 -16.69 -17.67
CA ALA A 32 1.57 -16.39 -17.48
C ALA A 32 1.04 -16.88 -16.11
N LYS A 33 1.51 -18.05 -15.65
CA LYS A 33 1.18 -18.58 -14.31
C LYS A 33 1.72 -17.67 -13.20
N LYS A 34 2.99 -17.25 -13.29
CA LYS A 34 3.61 -16.33 -12.31
C LYS A 34 2.90 -14.99 -12.25
N GLU A 35 2.54 -14.42 -13.40
CA GLU A 35 1.79 -13.15 -13.46
C GLU A 35 0.40 -13.29 -12.82
N LYS A 36 -0.30 -14.40 -13.08
CA LYS A 36 -1.59 -14.70 -12.45
C LYS A 36 -1.46 -14.83 -10.92
N GLU A 37 -0.46 -15.56 -10.45
CA GLU A 37 -0.19 -15.71 -9.00
C GLU A 37 0.18 -14.39 -8.34
N ALA A 38 1.01 -13.56 -8.99
CA ALA A 38 1.35 -12.22 -8.52
C ALA A 38 0.10 -11.33 -8.38
N LEU A 39 -0.80 -11.37 -9.37
CA LEU A 39 -2.05 -10.60 -9.33
C LEU A 39 -2.97 -11.07 -8.19
N LEU A 40 -3.10 -12.39 -7.98
CA LEU A 40 -3.89 -12.94 -6.88
C LEU A 40 -3.31 -12.56 -5.51
N ASN A 41 -1.99 -12.62 -5.38
CA ASN A 41 -1.30 -12.20 -4.17
C ASN A 41 -1.52 -10.71 -3.89
N LYS A 42 -1.39 -9.85 -4.91
CA LYS A 42 -1.68 -8.41 -4.78
C LYS A 42 -3.10 -8.17 -4.27
N LYS A 43 -4.11 -8.78 -4.89
CA LYS A 43 -5.52 -8.67 -4.46
C LYS A 43 -5.73 -9.15 -3.03
N ARG A 44 -5.05 -10.23 -2.62
CA ARG A 44 -5.13 -10.77 -1.26
C ARG A 44 -4.55 -9.80 -0.24
N GLU A 45 -3.40 -9.20 -0.53
CA GLU A 45 -2.76 -8.23 0.36
C GLU A 45 -3.60 -6.95 0.51
N GLU A 46 -4.09 -6.38 -0.59
CA GLU A 46 -5.00 -5.22 -0.59
C GLU A 46 -6.29 -5.53 0.21
N GLY A 47 -6.81 -6.75 0.09
CA GLY A 47 -7.99 -7.21 0.85
C GLY A 47 -7.79 -7.30 2.37
N LYS A 48 -6.55 -7.38 2.88
CA LYS A 48 -6.29 -7.49 4.33
C LYS A 48 -6.74 -6.24 5.09
N ARG A 49 -6.58 -5.05 4.51
CA ARG A 49 -7.00 -3.78 5.12
C ARG A 49 -8.53 -3.73 5.25
N LYS A 50 -9.25 -3.97 4.15
CA LYS A 50 -10.72 -4.04 4.14
C LYS A 50 -11.23 -5.11 5.13
N ALA A 51 -10.56 -6.26 5.21
CA ALA A 51 -10.91 -7.30 6.18
C ALA A 51 -10.69 -6.84 7.64
N TYR A 52 -9.61 -6.09 7.91
CA TYR A 52 -9.35 -5.49 9.22
C TYR A 52 -10.42 -4.45 9.58
N GLU A 53 -10.76 -3.56 8.65
CA GLU A 53 -11.78 -2.54 8.84
C GLU A 53 -13.14 -3.15 9.14
N GLY A 54 -13.55 -4.14 8.34
CA GLY A 54 -14.76 -4.89 8.60
C GLY A 54 -14.75 -5.59 9.97
N ARG A 55 -13.61 -6.14 10.43
CA ARG A 55 -13.50 -6.73 11.77
C ARG A 55 -13.67 -5.68 12.88
N MET A 56 -13.06 -4.50 12.72
CA MET A 56 -13.15 -3.42 13.70
C MET A 56 -14.57 -2.85 13.81
N MET A 57 -15.23 -2.60 12.67
CA MET A 57 -16.63 -2.15 12.66
C MET A 57 -17.58 -3.18 13.28
N ARG A 58 -17.41 -4.48 12.96
CA ARG A 58 -18.20 -5.55 13.59
C ARG A 58 -17.98 -5.61 15.11
N LYS A 59 -16.75 -5.36 15.58
CA LYS A 59 -16.45 -5.29 17.01
C LYS A 59 -17.17 -4.10 17.66
N ALA A 60 -17.06 -2.90 17.09
CA ALA A 60 -17.76 -1.71 17.58
C ALA A 60 -19.27 -1.94 17.67
N LYS A 61 -19.87 -2.55 16.64
CA LYS A 61 -21.29 -2.92 16.62
C LYS A 61 -21.67 -3.91 17.72
N ARG A 62 -20.88 -4.97 17.93
CA ARG A 62 -21.13 -5.96 19.00
C ARG A 62 -21.08 -5.36 20.40
N GLU A 63 -20.24 -4.34 20.59
CA GLU A 63 -20.13 -3.61 21.86
C GLU A 63 -21.16 -2.48 22.01
N GLY A 64 -22.05 -2.28 21.03
CA GLY A 64 -23.06 -1.23 21.10
C GLY A 64 -22.50 0.20 21.02
N ARG A 65 -21.30 0.38 20.44
CA ARG A 65 -20.72 1.71 20.22
C ARG A 65 -21.61 2.48 19.24
N LYS A 66 -21.89 3.76 19.55
CA LYS A 66 -22.59 4.69 18.64
C LYS A 66 -21.75 4.99 17.41
N ASP A 67 -20.44 5.16 17.61
CA ASP A 67 -19.46 5.35 16.55
C ASP A 67 -18.90 3.98 16.11
N LEU A 68 -19.22 3.56 14.89
CA LEU A 68 -18.73 2.30 14.32
C LEU A 68 -17.25 2.34 13.95
N GLU A 69 -16.70 3.54 13.75
CA GLU A 69 -15.30 3.77 13.41
C GLU A 69 -14.43 3.97 14.63
N TYR A 70 -14.98 3.88 15.85
CA TYR A 70 -14.27 4.09 17.11
C TYR A 70 -12.89 3.39 17.14
N TYR A 71 -12.84 2.12 16.74
CA TYR A 71 -11.59 1.34 16.67
C TYR A 71 -10.69 1.71 15.49
N LEU A 72 -11.26 2.20 14.39
CA LEU A 72 -10.51 2.68 13.24
C LEU A 72 -9.86 4.04 13.48
N ARG A 73 -10.30 4.79 14.49
CA ARG A 73 -9.64 6.04 14.89
C ARG A 73 -8.47 5.81 15.85
N GLN A 74 -8.45 4.67 16.55
CA GLN A 74 -7.36 4.33 17.46
C GLN A 74 -6.08 4.09 16.66
N GLY A 75 -5.05 4.90 16.90
CA GLY A 75 -3.78 4.77 16.20
C GLY A 75 -3.77 5.34 14.79
N ALA A 76 -4.80 6.09 14.39
CA ALA A 76 -4.94 6.67 13.04
C ALA A 76 -4.44 8.11 12.95
N GLU A 77 -3.97 8.71 14.04
CA GLU A 77 -3.36 10.04 14.04
C GLU A 77 -2.18 10.06 13.06
N VAL A 78 -2.13 11.04 12.16
CA VAL A 78 -1.04 11.15 11.18
C VAL A 78 0.21 11.65 11.91
N PRO A 79 1.35 10.95 11.79
CA PRO A 79 2.58 11.37 12.45
C PRO A 79 3.12 12.67 11.82
N THR A 80 3.39 13.68 12.64
CA THR A 80 4.04 14.94 12.20
C THR A 80 5.51 14.72 11.86
N GLU A 81 6.11 15.58 11.02
CA GLU A 81 7.55 15.50 10.72
C GLU A 81 8.43 15.59 11.98
N GLU A 82 8.05 16.45 12.93
CA GLU A 82 8.76 16.65 14.19
C GLU A 82 8.75 15.37 15.02
N PHE A 83 7.59 14.75 15.15
CA PHE A 83 7.46 13.44 15.81
C PHE A 83 8.34 12.38 15.15
N VAL A 84 8.32 12.27 13.82
CA VAL A 84 9.15 11.29 13.09
C VAL A 84 10.65 11.55 13.31
N LYS A 85 11.08 12.82 13.31
CA LYS A 85 12.46 13.22 13.58
C LYS A 85 12.92 12.86 15.00
N GLU A 86 12.09 13.12 16.01
CA GLU A 86 12.40 12.75 17.40
C GLU A 86 12.42 11.23 17.59
N LEU A 87 11.45 10.52 16.99
CA LEU A 87 11.37 9.07 17.03
C LEU A 87 12.62 8.42 16.40
N GLY A 88 13.15 8.98 15.33
CA GLY A 88 14.38 8.53 14.67
C GLY A 88 15.63 8.51 15.58
N LYS A 89 15.62 9.24 16.69
CA LYS A 89 16.73 9.28 17.66
C LYS A 89 16.66 8.16 18.70
N LEU A 90 15.50 7.51 18.85
CA LEU A 90 15.27 6.47 19.85
C LEU A 90 15.76 5.09 19.38
N THR A 91 15.87 4.15 20.31
CA THR A 91 16.11 2.74 19.98
C THR A 91 14.89 2.12 19.28
N LYS A 92 15.10 1.09 18.46
CA LYS A 92 14.00 0.43 17.71
C LYS A 92 12.83 -0.03 18.59
N GLU A 93 13.11 -0.47 19.82
CA GLU A 93 12.07 -0.91 20.74
C GLU A 93 11.23 0.26 21.25
N GLN A 94 11.88 1.36 21.64
CA GLN A 94 11.21 2.59 22.05
C GLN A 94 10.41 3.20 20.90
N GLN A 95 10.98 3.21 19.68
CA GLN A 95 10.28 3.64 18.47
C GLN A 95 8.96 2.88 18.29
N LEU A 96 9.00 1.55 18.39
CA LEU A 96 7.81 0.72 18.23
C LEU A 96 6.75 0.99 19.31
N ASN A 97 7.19 1.18 20.56
CA ASN A 97 6.28 1.43 21.67
C ASN A 97 5.59 2.79 21.55
N GLU A 98 6.34 3.85 21.24
CA GLU A 98 5.77 5.18 21.01
C GLU A 98 4.89 5.21 19.74
N TRP A 99 5.31 4.55 18.66
CA TRP A 99 4.52 4.45 17.44
C TRP A 99 3.17 3.80 17.66
N LYS A 100 3.13 2.65 18.36
CA LYS A 100 1.89 1.90 18.61
C LYS A 100 0.86 2.67 19.43
N ALA A 101 1.31 3.61 20.28
CA ALA A 101 0.41 4.36 21.15
C ALA A 101 -0.52 5.31 20.36
N LYS A 102 -0.01 5.93 19.28
CA LYS A 102 -0.71 7.00 18.54
C LYS A 102 -0.85 6.77 17.04
N HIS A 103 0.08 6.02 16.45
CA HIS A 103 0.23 5.84 15.01
C HIS A 103 0.18 4.37 14.59
N GLY A 104 -0.39 3.49 15.42
CA GLY A 104 -0.41 2.04 15.20
C GLY A 104 -1.07 1.57 13.90
N GLN A 105 -1.82 2.44 13.20
CA GLN A 105 -2.37 2.14 11.87
C GLN A 105 -1.51 2.61 10.71
N HIS A 106 -0.49 3.44 10.96
CA HIS A 106 0.44 3.97 9.97
C HIS A 106 1.67 3.08 9.83
N CYS A 107 2.25 3.04 8.64
CA CYS A 107 3.42 2.22 8.37
C CYS A 107 4.70 2.88 8.88
N MET A 108 5.23 2.43 10.01
CA MET A 108 6.47 3.00 10.57
C MET A 108 7.64 3.02 9.57
N ALA A 109 7.79 1.97 8.76
CA ALA A 109 8.80 1.88 7.70
C ALA A 109 8.62 2.93 6.60
N PHE A 110 7.37 3.32 6.28
CA PHE A 110 7.11 4.39 5.32
C PHE A 110 7.64 5.74 5.81
N HIS A 111 7.59 5.98 7.13
CA HIS A 111 7.98 7.25 7.72
C HIS A 111 9.44 7.32 8.18
N LEU A 112 10.02 6.21 8.66
CA LEU A 112 11.37 6.19 9.23
C LEU A 112 12.45 5.64 8.29
N ASP A 113 12.12 4.71 7.38
CA ASP A 113 13.15 4.07 6.56
C ASP A 113 13.54 4.96 5.38
N THR A 114 14.85 5.04 5.09
CA THR A 114 15.39 5.81 3.95
C THR A 114 14.76 5.41 2.62
N ASN A 115 14.45 4.11 2.46
CA ASN A 115 13.88 3.56 1.24
C ASN A 115 12.34 3.52 1.24
N ARG A 116 11.69 4.09 2.27
CA ARG A 116 10.24 3.99 2.52
C ARG A 116 9.74 2.51 2.51
N CYS A 117 8.42 2.33 2.62
CA CYS A 117 7.82 1.00 2.61
C CYS A 117 7.79 0.38 1.21
N GLN A 118 8.51 -0.73 1.02
CA GLN A 118 8.58 -1.48 -0.24
C GLN A 118 7.28 -2.20 -0.64
N ARG A 119 6.31 -2.30 0.28
CA ARG A 119 5.02 -2.95 0.00
C ARG A 119 4.04 -2.04 -0.73
N ASP A 120 4.28 -0.72 -0.71
CA ASP A 120 3.44 0.29 -1.37
C ASP A 120 1.94 0.01 -1.12
N ARG A 121 1.11 -0.12 -2.16
CA ARG A 121 -0.33 -0.40 -2.07
C ARG A 121 -0.69 -1.73 -1.41
N ALA A 122 0.24 -2.68 -1.34
CA ALA A 122 0.03 -3.95 -0.65
C ALA A 122 0.32 -3.86 0.86
N CYS A 123 0.70 -2.69 1.39
CA CYS A 123 0.89 -2.52 2.81
C CYS A 123 -0.45 -2.55 3.55
N ALA A 124 -0.52 -3.28 4.67
CA ALA A 124 -1.70 -3.32 5.52
C ALA A 124 -1.88 -2.06 6.40
N PHE A 125 -0.85 -1.23 6.46
CA PHE A 125 -0.81 0.01 7.23
C PHE A 125 -0.93 1.20 6.28
N LEU A 126 -1.44 2.31 6.80
CA LEU A 126 -1.62 3.56 6.06
C LEU A 126 -0.26 4.16 5.68
N HIS A 127 -0.16 4.62 4.44
CA HIS A 127 0.95 5.43 3.92
C HIS A 127 0.40 6.83 3.68
N VAL A 128 0.58 7.73 4.65
CA VAL A 128 0.11 9.12 4.55
C VAL A 128 1.35 9.99 4.69
N ASP A 129 1.56 10.93 3.79
CA ASP A 129 2.71 11.84 3.94
C ASP A 129 2.47 12.79 5.11
N ALA A 130 3.53 13.09 5.86
CA ALA A 130 3.49 14.07 6.93
C ALA A 130 3.47 15.50 6.34
N LYS A 131 2.42 15.86 5.59
CA LYS A 131 2.24 17.23 5.10
C LYS A 131 1.87 18.11 6.31
N ASN A 132 2.60 19.20 6.50
CA ASN A 132 2.57 20.05 7.70
C ASN A 132 1.15 20.33 8.26
N ILE A 133 1.04 20.30 9.60
CA ILE A 133 -0.13 20.64 10.43
C ILE A 133 -1.40 19.86 10.05
N ASN A 134 -1.58 18.66 10.62
CA ASN A 134 -2.87 17.99 10.91
C ASN A 134 -3.97 18.01 9.84
N THR A 135 -3.68 18.22 8.56
CA THR A 135 -4.70 18.20 7.51
C THR A 135 -4.65 16.87 6.77
N PHE A 136 -5.68 16.05 7.02
CA PHE A 136 -5.97 14.87 6.25
C PHE A 136 -6.45 15.34 4.85
N GLU A 137 -5.61 15.22 3.83
CA GLU A 137 -6.08 15.31 2.46
C GLU A 137 -6.63 13.94 2.06
N GLU A 138 -7.96 13.85 1.90
CA GLU A 138 -8.69 12.63 1.51
C GLU A 138 -8.23 12.07 0.13
N THR A 139 -7.38 12.82 -0.58
CA THR A 139 -6.73 12.44 -1.84
C THR A 139 -5.48 11.58 -1.68
N ASP A 140 -4.92 11.43 -0.46
CA ASP A 140 -3.87 10.45 -0.21
C ASP A 140 -4.49 9.06 -0.37
N GLU A 141 -4.30 8.48 -1.57
CA GLU A 141 -4.95 7.27 -2.07
C GLU A 141 -5.09 6.17 -0.99
N VAL A 142 -6.25 6.12 -0.33
CA VAL A 142 -6.64 4.96 0.45
C VAL A 142 -6.83 3.84 -0.55
N ALA A 143 -6.01 2.78 -0.46
CA ALA A 143 -6.00 1.66 -1.39
C ALA A 143 -7.42 1.17 -1.76
N GLY A 144 -7.92 1.66 -2.89
CA GLY A 144 -9.24 1.37 -3.46
C GLY A 144 -9.25 0.04 -4.18
#